data_AF-A0A922A369-F1
#
_entry.id   AF-A0A922A369-F1
#
_cell.length_a   1.000
_cell.length_b   1.000
_cell.length_c   1.000
_cell.angle_alpha   90.00
_cell.angle_beta   90.00
_cell.angle_gamma   90.00
#
_symmetry.space_group_name_H-M   'P 1'
#
loop_
_entity.id
_entity.type
_entity.pdbx_description
1 polymer ?
#
loop_
_entity_poly.entity_id
_entity_poly.type
_entity_poly.pdbx_seq_one_letter_code
_entity_poly.pdbx_strand_id
1 'polypeptide(L)'
;MTGSPSELPLNHTVPDIPTEIVSEEEMALIEAAFVAARSSIPSIRSPYDFHRNARSIQSITALSKRSFSGRTEIDIEDSGDFASTLKKIKANESFLHRFRSKKGLSVTDITATEWCEKQMEFVLLRAKRKTTKAMKAGSARHTNLEEEVVKKVKVRVKSKEDIWALKLLNFIIGANQLLFQGLTRELPLIGFAEGVWMVGVIDEICMPATETNMNPKLIDTKTRVRGTLPAEPQRRNGRLQLMCYKYMWDNLVADNFPSREFYKFFALNPHSMLSEEIREKTADSGFPADTLDDVVRFYKNTWTTLPPAYDQLLLR
;
A
#
# COMPACT_ATOMS: atom_id res chain seq x y z
N MET A 1 16.18 -2.71 -66.34
CA MET A 1 16.96 -3.44 -65.31
C MET A 1 17.10 -2.55 -64.10
N THR A 2 16.12 -2.64 -63.20
CA THR A 2 16.00 -1.87 -61.96
C THR A 2 16.50 -2.74 -60.81
N GLY A 3 17.58 -2.34 -60.15
CA GLY A 3 18.08 -2.98 -58.94
C GLY A 3 17.59 -2.23 -57.70
N SER A 4 16.75 -2.87 -56.90
CA SER A 4 16.34 -2.39 -55.57
C SER A 4 17.38 -2.81 -54.52
N PRO A 5 17.76 -1.96 -53.55
CA PRO A 5 18.43 -2.42 -52.35
C PRO A 5 17.39 -2.87 -51.32
N SER A 6 17.53 -4.13 -50.89
CA SER A 6 16.76 -4.77 -49.84
C SER A 6 17.04 -4.12 -48.47
N GLU A 7 16.02 -3.54 -47.84
CA GLU A 7 16.04 -3.24 -46.41
C GLU A 7 15.88 -4.53 -45.61
N LEU A 8 16.88 -4.86 -44.79
CA LEU A 8 16.80 -5.91 -43.78
C LEU A 8 16.01 -5.36 -42.58
N PRO A 9 14.99 -6.07 -42.05
CA PRO A 9 14.31 -5.64 -40.84
C PRO A 9 15.24 -5.85 -39.64
N LEU A 10 15.62 -4.75 -38.99
CA LEU A 10 16.19 -4.76 -37.65
C LEU A 10 15.14 -5.31 -36.68
N ASN A 11 15.21 -6.63 -36.42
CA ASN A 11 14.56 -7.24 -35.26
C ASN A 11 15.16 -6.61 -34.00
N HIS A 12 14.53 -5.53 -33.52
CA HIS A 12 14.69 -5.06 -32.16
C HIS A 12 14.08 -6.11 -31.23
N THR A 13 14.84 -7.18 -30.94
CA THR A 13 14.57 -8.04 -29.80
C THR A 13 14.67 -7.17 -28.55
N VAL A 14 13.51 -6.79 -28.01
CA VAL A 14 13.42 -6.21 -26.67
C VAL A 14 14.15 -7.17 -25.73
N PRO A 15 15.16 -6.72 -24.98
CA PRO A 15 15.88 -7.61 -24.07
C PRO A 15 14.89 -8.20 -23.08
N ASP A 16 14.86 -9.52 -22.99
CA ASP A 16 13.99 -10.25 -22.07
C ASP A 16 14.38 -9.86 -20.63
N ILE A 17 13.55 -9.04 -20.00
CA ILE A 17 13.84 -8.51 -18.67
C ILE A 17 13.56 -9.63 -17.67
N PRO A 18 14.55 -10.05 -16.86
CA PRO A 18 14.34 -11.12 -15.90
C PRO A 18 13.22 -10.75 -14.92
N THR A 19 12.19 -11.60 -14.84
CA THR A 19 11.09 -11.46 -13.88
C THR A 19 11.28 -12.41 -12.70
N GLU A 20 10.89 -11.98 -11.50
CA GLU A 20 10.88 -12.82 -10.31
C GLU A 20 9.43 -13.07 -9.88
N ILE A 21 9.11 -14.34 -9.64
CA ILE A 21 7.82 -14.77 -9.08
C ILE A 21 7.98 -14.79 -7.56
N VAL A 22 7.08 -14.12 -6.85
CA VAL A 22 6.93 -14.26 -5.40
C VAL A 22 6.15 -15.55 -5.13
N SER A 23 6.74 -16.48 -4.38
CA SER A 23 6.16 -17.80 -4.16
C SER A 23 5.13 -17.81 -3.03
N GLU A 24 4.33 -18.88 -2.95
CA GLU A 24 3.35 -19.10 -1.87
C GLU A 24 4.04 -19.21 -0.50
N GLU A 25 5.24 -19.81 -0.44
CA GLU A 25 6.00 -19.89 0.81
C GLU A 25 6.42 -18.51 1.31
N GLU A 26 6.78 -17.59 0.39
CA GLU A 26 7.07 -16.21 0.76
C GLU A 26 5.81 -15.52 1.27
N MET A 27 4.68 -15.66 0.57
CA MET A 27 3.36 -15.15 0.98
C MET A 27 2.98 -15.56 2.40
N ALA A 28 3.19 -16.83 2.76
CA ALA A 28 2.90 -17.37 4.08
C ALA A 28 3.69 -16.68 5.21
N LEU A 29 4.88 -16.12 4.92
CA LEU A 29 5.66 -15.39 5.92
C LEU A 29 4.97 -14.12 6.40
N ILE A 30 4.23 -13.42 5.53
CA ILE A 30 3.49 -12.23 5.93
C ILE A 30 2.28 -12.60 6.76
N GLU A 31 1.54 -13.64 6.37
CA GLU A 31 0.41 -14.13 7.17
C GLU A 31 0.87 -14.55 8.57
N ALA A 32 1.97 -15.31 8.66
CA ALA A 32 2.58 -15.68 9.93
C ALA A 32 3.00 -14.46 10.76
N ALA A 33 3.58 -13.44 10.12
CA ALA A 33 3.96 -12.19 10.78
C ALA A 33 2.74 -11.44 11.33
N PHE A 34 1.64 -11.37 10.58
CA PHE A 34 0.39 -10.77 11.05
C PHE A 34 -0.23 -11.57 12.20
N VAL A 35 -0.26 -12.90 12.11
CA VAL A 35 -0.75 -13.77 13.21
C VAL A 35 0.09 -13.59 14.48
N ALA A 36 1.42 -13.48 14.34
CA ALA A 36 2.32 -13.20 15.47
C ALA A 36 2.14 -11.79 16.03
N ALA A 37 1.86 -10.79 15.19
CA ALA A 37 1.55 -9.44 15.64
C ALA A 37 0.22 -9.40 16.41
N ARG A 38 -0.82 -10.11 15.94
CA ARG A 38 -2.11 -10.24 16.63
C ARG A 38 -1.98 -10.86 18.02
N SER A 39 -1.09 -11.84 18.20
CA SER A 39 -0.82 -12.43 19.52
C SER A 39 0.02 -11.55 20.44
N SER A 40 0.68 -10.53 19.88
CA SER A 40 1.49 -9.54 20.60
C SER A 40 0.72 -8.26 20.93
N ILE A 41 -0.44 -8.02 20.30
CA ILE A 41 -1.35 -6.94 20.64
C ILE A 41 -2.21 -7.41 21.82
N PRO A 42 -2.18 -6.74 22.99
CA PRO A 42 -3.12 -7.04 24.05
C PRO A 42 -4.54 -6.88 23.49
N SER A 43 -5.37 -7.92 23.60
CA SER A 43 -6.81 -7.78 23.41
C SER A 43 -7.25 -6.57 24.23
N ILE A 44 -7.95 -5.62 23.61
CA ILE A 44 -8.56 -4.49 24.32
C ILE A 44 -9.61 -5.08 25.25
N ARG A 45 -9.19 -5.54 26.42
CA ARG A 45 -10.03 -5.86 27.56
C ARG A 45 -9.95 -4.69 28.52
N SER A 46 -11.13 -4.39 29.06
CA SER A 46 -11.50 -3.47 30.14
C SER A 46 -10.37 -3.11 31.14
N PRO A 47 -10.37 -1.88 31.72
CA PRO A 47 -9.19 -1.27 32.34
C PRO A 47 -8.90 -1.72 33.77
N TYR A 48 -8.85 -3.03 34.03
CA TYR A 48 -8.38 -3.56 35.31
C TYR A 48 -7.54 -4.83 35.07
N ASP A 49 -6.39 -4.89 35.74
CA ASP A 49 -5.42 -5.98 35.81
C ASP A 49 -4.26 -5.98 34.79
N PHE A 50 -3.33 -5.06 35.03
CA PHE A 50 -1.94 -5.17 34.63
C PHE A 50 -1.23 -6.26 35.46
N HIS A 51 -1.00 -7.43 34.87
CA HIS A 51 0.15 -8.25 35.25
C HIS A 51 1.17 -8.31 34.11
N ARG A 52 2.24 -7.56 34.33
CA ARG A 52 3.50 -7.54 33.57
C ARG A 52 4.01 -8.96 33.33
N ASN A 53 4.23 -9.30 32.06
CA ASN A 53 5.33 -10.16 31.61
C ASN A 53 5.61 -9.87 30.13
N ALA A 54 6.19 -8.69 29.85
CA ALA A 54 6.73 -8.39 28.54
C ALA A 54 8.06 -9.14 28.37
N ARG A 55 8.02 -10.31 27.70
CA ARG A 55 9.22 -10.87 27.09
C ARG A 55 9.55 -10.01 25.88
N SER A 56 10.72 -9.39 25.92
CA SER A 56 11.35 -8.70 24.79
C SER A 56 11.35 -9.62 23.56
N ILE A 57 10.65 -9.20 22.51
CA ILE A 57 10.72 -9.86 21.19
C ILE A 57 12.10 -9.53 20.63
N GLN A 58 12.97 -10.53 20.70
CA GLN A 58 14.29 -10.50 20.08
C GLN A 58 14.10 -10.41 18.56
N SER A 59 14.76 -9.43 17.95
CA SER A 59 14.99 -9.35 16.51
C SER A 59 15.50 -10.69 16.00
N ILE A 60 15.03 -11.10 14.82
CA ILE A 60 15.47 -12.32 14.14
C ILE A 60 16.96 -12.18 13.81
N THR A 61 17.82 -12.57 14.74
CA THR A 61 19.24 -12.84 14.55
C THR A 61 19.59 -13.97 15.51
N ALA A 62 19.32 -15.20 15.07
CA ALA A 62 19.81 -16.38 15.75
C ALA A 62 21.35 -16.36 15.73
N LEU A 63 21.94 -16.68 16.89
CA LEU A 63 23.37 -16.89 17.18
C LEU A 63 24.18 -15.65 17.62
N SER A 64 24.08 -15.31 18.91
CA SER A 64 25.27 -15.19 19.77
C SER A 64 24.84 -15.11 21.25
N LYS A 65 25.21 -16.12 22.04
CA LYS A 65 25.02 -16.14 23.49
C LYS A 65 26.14 -15.34 24.16
N ARG A 66 25.79 -14.32 24.97
CA ARG A 66 26.55 -13.94 26.17
C ARG A 66 25.62 -13.23 27.14
N SER A 67 25.39 -13.87 28.30
CA SER A 67 24.65 -13.31 29.42
C SER A 67 25.50 -12.28 30.15
N PHE A 68 24.89 -11.19 30.62
CA PHE A 68 25.41 -10.44 31.75
C PHE A 68 24.28 -10.02 32.68
N SER A 69 24.47 -10.35 33.96
CA SER A 69 23.59 -10.14 35.11
C SER A 69 23.56 -8.67 35.57
N GLY A 70 22.43 -8.19 36.10
CA GLY A 70 22.43 -6.93 36.86
C GLY A 70 21.08 -6.34 37.24
N ARG A 71 20.52 -6.86 38.35
CA ARG A 71 19.86 -6.13 39.46
C ARG A 71 18.52 -5.39 39.24
N THR A 72 17.53 -5.93 39.97
CA THR A 72 16.22 -5.40 40.39
C THR A 72 16.33 -4.10 41.20
N GLU A 73 15.44 -3.13 40.97
CA GLU A 73 14.57 -2.52 41.99
C GLU A 73 13.56 -1.57 41.32
N ILE A 74 12.29 -1.72 41.68
CA ILE A 74 11.17 -0.85 41.29
C ILE A 74 10.74 -0.18 42.57
N ASP A 75 10.88 1.15 42.64
CA ASP A 75 10.35 1.94 43.74
C ASP A 75 8.95 2.45 43.36
N ILE A 76 8.00 2.22 44.27
CA ILE A 76 6.58 2.53 44.17
C ILE A 76 6.34 3.72 45.09
N GLU A 77 6.00 4.87 44.53
CA GLU A 77 5.15 5.91 45.15
C GLU A 77 4.99 7.08 44.16
N ASP A 78 3.78 7.29 43.64
CA ASP A 78 2.94 8.44 44.01
C ASP A 78 1.79 8.62 43.02
N SER A 79 0.60 8.77 43.60
CA SER A 79 -0.68 8.90 42.93
C SER A 79 -0.91 10.36 42.58
N GLY A 80 -0.72 10.72 41.31
CA GLY A 80 -1.11 12.05 40.87
C GLY A 80 -0.68 12.35 39.46
N ASP A 81 -1.31 11.75 38.43
CA ASP A 81 -1.07 12.25 37.08
C ASP A 81 -2.04 11.71 36.00
N PHE A 82 -3.23 12.30 35.91
CA PHE A 82 -3.97 12.21 34.65
C PHE A 82 -3.19 12.90 33.51
N ALA A 83 -2.37 13.91 33.83
CA ALA A 83 -1.53 14.63 32.89
C ALA A 83 -0.29 13.83 32.45
N SER A 84 0.46 13.16 33.36
CA SER A 84 1.55 12.27 32.91
C SER A 84 1.08 10.94 32.35
N THR A 85 -0.13 10.48 32.63
CA THR A 85 -0.71 9.33 31.90
C THR A 85 -0.97 9.72 30.44
N LEU A 86 -1.56 10.89 30.15
CA LEU A 86 -1.69 11.43 28.79
C LEU A 86 -0.33 11.69 28.11
N LYS A 87 0.68 12.16 28.87
CA LYS A 87 2.05 12.40 28.39
C LYS A 87 2.82 11.09 28.14
N LYS A 88 2.61 10.04 28.95
CA LYS A 88 3.10 8.66 28.77
C LYS A 88 2.41 7.96 27.60
N ILE A 89 1.10 8.13 27.43
CA ILE A 89 0.36 7.58 26.29
C ILE A 89 0.88 8.20 24.99
N LYS A 90 1.06 9.53 24.94
CA LYS A 90 1.72 10.19 23.79
C LYS A 90 3.18 9.77 23.56
N ALA A 91 3.88 9.33 24.60
CA ALA A 91 5.25 8.84 24.51
C ALA A 91 5.34 7.35 24.08
N ASN A 92 4.28 6.57 24.30
CA ASN A 92 4.19 5.16 23.92
C ASN A 92 3.52 4.92 22.55
N GLU A 93 3.00 5.95 21.90
CA GLU A 93 2.50 5.82 20.52
C GLU A 93 3.66 5.58 19.54
N SER A 94 3.52 4.57 18.68
CA SER A 94 4.51 4.30 17.64
C SER A 94 4.69 5.53 16.73
N PHE A 95 5.91 5.74 16.20
CA PHE A 95 6.15 6.87 15.30
C PHE A 95 5.22 6.81 14.08
N LEU A 96 4.96 5.61 13.54
CA LEU A 96 4.02 5.46 12.44
C LEU A 96 2.62 5.91 12.83
N HIS A 97 2.10 5.51 14.00
CA HIS A 97 0.80 6.00 14.49
C HIS A 97 0.80 7.53 14.60
N ARG A 98 1.81 8.10 15.27
CA ARG A 98 1.93 9.55 15.47
C ARG A 98 1.95 10.33 14.16
N PHE A 99 2.68 9.85 13.15
CA PHE A 99 2.88 10.57 11.88
C PHE A 99 1.91 10.17 10.76
N ARG A 100 1.13 9.10 10.92
CA ARG A 100 0.20 8.56 9.90
C ARG A 100 -1.25 8.42 10.36
N SER A 101 -1.58 8.74 11.61
CA SER A 101 -2.93 8.69 12.20
C SER A 101 -4.03 9.46 11.45
N LYS A 102 -3.69 10.34 10.51
CA LYS A 102 -4.66 11.09 9.68
C LYS A 102 -4.53 10.85 8.18
N LYS A 103 -3.58 9.99 7.77
CA LYS A 103 -3.22 9.76 6.36
C LYS A 103 -3.30 8.29 5.96
N GLY A 104 -3.31 7.38 6.94
CA GLY A 104 -3.09 5.96 6.70
C GLY A 104 -1.60 5.65 6.58
N LEU A 105 -1.25 4.43 6.93
CA LEU A 105 0.07 3.85 6.77
C LEU A 105 0.28 3.50 5.30
N SER A 106 1.30 4.07 4.66
CA SER A 106 1.58 3.71 3.26
C SER A 106 2.32 2.39 3.17
N VAL A 107 2.13 1.62 2.10
CA VAL A 107 2.93 0.41 1.86
C VAL A 107 4.43 0.74 1.79
N THR A 108 4.79 1.93 1.31
CA THR A 108 6.17 2.44 1.36
C THR A 108 6.68 2.66 2.79
N ASP A 109 5.82 3.04 3.75
CA ASP A 109 6.23 3.16 5.15
C ASP A 109 6.62 1.77 5.72
N ILE A 110 5.91 0.71 5.33
CA ILE A 110 6.19 -0.68 5.76
C ILE A 110 7.49 -1.18 5.12
N THR A 111 7.63 -1.06 3.80
CA THR A 111 8.83 -1.54 3.11
C THR A 111 10.08 -0.76 3.53
N ALA A 112 9.96 0.55 3.77
CA ALA A 112 11.08 1.33 4.29
C ALA A 112 11.57 0.86 5.68
N THR A 113 10.68 0.34 6.53
CA THR A 113 11.09 -0.24 7.83
C THR A 113 11.82 -1.56 7.69
N GLU A 114 11.49 -2.38 6.69
CA GLU A 114 12.18 -3.65 6.42
C GLU A 114 13.66 -3.43 6.08
N TRP A 115 13.96 -2.38 5.30
CA TRP A 115 15.35 -2.05 4.96
C TRP A 115 16.14 -1.55 6.18
N CYS A 116 15.61 -0.55 6.88
CA CYS A 116 16.26 0.04 8.07
C CYS A 116 15.25 0.84 8.91
N GLU A 117 14.82 0.27 10.03
CA GLU A 117 13.92 0.91 10.99
C GLU A 117 14.44 2.28 11.46
N LYS A 118 15.75 2.38 11.73
CA LYS A 118 16.36 3.63 12.19
C LYS A 118 16.30 4.71 11.12
N GLN A 119 16.51 4.35 9.85
CA GLN A 119 16.35 5.30 8.74
C GLN A 119 14.91 5.82 8.69
N MET A 120 13.91 4.95 8.86
CA MET A 120 12.52 5.37 8.87
C MET A 120 12.21 6.33 10.02
N GLU A 121 12.74 6.07 11.22
CA GLU A 121 12.66 7.00 12.36
C GLU A 121 13.24 8.38 12.01
N PHE A 122 14.42 8.42 11.39
CA PHE A 122 15.03 9.70 10.95
C PHE A 122 14.17 10.41 9.89
N VAL A 123 13.56 9.68 8.96
CA VAL A 123 12.65 10.23 7.95
C VAL A 123 11.43 10.88 8.59
N LEU A 124 10.89 10.26 9.64
CA LEU A 124 9.73 10.75 10.38
C LEU A 124 10.07 11.95 11.27
N LEU A 125 11.20 11.90 11.99
CA LEU A 125 11.55 12.90 13.00
C LEU A 125 12.32 14.11 12.48
N ARG A 126 13.13 13.94 11.43
CA ARG A 126 14.10 14.97 11.00
C ARG A 126 13.74 15.53 9.65
N ALA A 127 13.88 14.73 8.59
CA ALA A 127 13.72 15.22 7.24
C ALA A 127 13.39 14.08 6.28
N LYS A 128 12.57 14.39 5.27
CA LYS A 128 12.30 13.47 4.17
C LYS A 128 13.58 13.17 3.39
N ARG A 129 13.68 11.93 2.92
CA ARG A 129 14.73 11.51 1.98
C ARG A 129 14.72 12.41 0.74
N LYS A 130 15.90 12.91 0.35
CA LYS A 130 16.07 13.70 -0.87
C LYS A 130 15.85 12.81 -2.10
N THR A 131 15.07 13.29 -3.07
CA THR A 131 14.82 12.59 -4.32
C THR A 131 16.10 12.54 -5.16
N THR A 132 16.57 11.33 -5.48
CA THR A 132 17.76 11.12 -6.31
C THR A 132 17.41 11.21 -7.81
N LYS A 133 18.43 11.36 -8.67
CA LYS A 133 18.23 11.31 -10.14
C LYS A 133 17.59 9.99 -10.58
N ALA A 134 18.01 8.87 -9.98
CA ALA A 134 17.44 7.56 -10.26
C ALA A 134 15.96 7.46 -9.85
N MET A 135 15.57 8.04 -8.69
CA MET A 135 14.17 8.08 -8.27
C MET A 135 13.32 8.91 -9.24
N LYS A 136 13.82 10.06 -9.71
CA LYS A 136 13.11 10.87 -10.72
C LYS A 136 12.94 10.13 -12.04
N ALA A 137 13.98 9.45 -12.50
CA ALA A 137 13.92 8.63 -13.71
C ALA A 137 12.91 7.48 -13.57
N GLY A 138 12.87 6.85 -12.39
CA GLY A 138 11.85 5.84 -12.06
C GLY A 138 10.44 6.43 -12.15
N SER A 139 10.15 7.51 -11.41
CA SER A 139 8.83 8.14 -11.44
C SER A 139 8.40 8.58 -12.85
N ALA A 140 9.34 9.08 -13.67
CA ALA A 140 9.06 9.43 -15.05
C ALA A 140 8.70 8.20 -15.89
N ARG A 141 9.40 7.06 -15.71
CA ARG A 141 9.07 5.82 -16.39
C ARG A 141 7.68 5.30 -16.03
N HIS A 142 7.31 5.32 -14.75
CA HIS A 142 5.95 4.97 -14.32
C HIS A 142 4.89 5.88 -14.93
N THR A 143 5.17 7.19 -14.99
CA THR A 143 4.26 8.16 -15.61
C THR A 143 4.06 7.84 -17.10
N ASN A 144 5.12 7.52 -17.83
CA ASN A 144 5.02 7.13 -19.24
C ASN A 144 4.22 5.83 -19.40
N LEU A 145 4.47 4.83 -18.55
CA LEU A 145 3.74 3.56 -18.57
C LEU A 145 2.25 3.76 -18.26
N GLU A 146 1.91 4.63 -17.31
CA GLU A 146 0.52 4.97 -17.02
C GLU A 146 -0.15 5.68 -18.22
N GLU A 147 0.57 6.60 -18.88
CA GLU A 147 0.08 7.35 -20.06
C GLU A 147 -0.17 6.46 -21.30
N GLU A 148 0.48 5.30 -21.40
CA GLU A 148 0.19 4.28 -22.42
C GLU A 148 -1.24 3.71 -22.28
N VAL A 149 -1.78 3.73 -21.05
CA VAL A 149 -3.02 3.04 -20.67
C VAL A 149 -4.15 4.04 -20.38
N VAL A 150 -3.85 5.17 -19.72
CA VAL A 150 -4.82 6.20 -19.35
C VAL A 150 -4.24 7.61 -19.53
N LYS A 151 -5.02 8.50 -20.17
CA LYS A 151 -4.67 9.93 -20.22
C LYS A 151 -5.12 10.64 -18.94
N LYS A 152 -4.16 11.26 -18.23
CA LYS A 152 -4.46 12.06 -17.05
C LYS A 152 -5.25 13.31 -17.40
N VAL A 153 -6.36 13.50 -16.70
CA VAL A 153 -7.13 14.74 -16.76
C VAL A 153 -6.89 15.55 -15.50
N LYS A 154 -6.50 16.82 -15.65
CA LYS A 154 -6.36 17.73 -14.51
C LYS A 154 -7.76 18.10 -14.01
N VAL A 155 -8.00 17.88 -12.72
CA VAL A 155 -9.27 18.22 -12.06
C VAL A 155 -9.02 19.25 -10.96
N ARG A 156 -9.87 20.26 -10.85
CA ARG A 156 -9.79 21.25 -9.78
C ARG A 156 -10.39 20.70 -8.49
N VAL A 157 -9.58 20.72 -7.43
CA VAL A 157 -9.93 20.24 -6.10
C VAL A 157 -10.21 21.45 -5.20
N LYS A 158 -11.35 21.47 -4.51
CA LYS A 158 -11.76 22.53 -3.59
C LYS A 158 -11.76 22.07 -2.12
N SER A 159 -12.02 20.80 -1.87
CA SER A 159 -12.19 20.23 -0.52
C SER A 159 -11.30 19.00 -0.27
N LYS A 160 -11.26 18.51 0.97
CA LYS A 160 -10.58 17.22 1.29
C LYS A 160 -11.39 16.05 0.76
N GLU A 161 -12.70 16.20 0.75
CA GLU A 161 -13.67 15.28 0.21
C GLU A 161 -13.46 15.09 -1.30
N ASP A 162 -13.19 16.17 -2.04
CA ASP A 162 -12.81 16.10 -3.46
C ASP A 162 -11.53 15.27 -3.67
N ILE A 163 -10.52 15.42 -2.81
CA ILE A 163 -9.26 14.65 -2.90
C ILE A 163 -9.56 13.14 -2.74
N TRP A 164 -10.40 12.80 -1.75
CA TRP A 164 -10.77 11.40 -1.52
C TRP A 164 -11.68 10.86 -2.61
N ALA A 165 -12.66 11.63 -3.05
CA ALA A 165 -13.51 11.28 -4.17
C ALA A 165 -12.67 10.96 -5.40
N LEU A 166 -11.72 11.83 -5.79
CA LEU A 166 -10.83 11.58 -6.92
C LEU A 166 -10.01 10.29 -6.77
N LYS A 167 -9.49 9.99 -5.57
CA LYS A 167 -8.75 8.73 -5.35
C LYS A 167 -9.64 7.50 -5.56
N LEU A 168 -10.85 7.52 -5.01
CA LEU A 168 -11.81 6.41 -5.15
C LEU A 168 -12.31 6.29 -6.58
N LEU A 169 -12.53 7.42 -7.26
CA LEU A 169 -12.89 7.47 -8.67
C LEU A 169 -11.79 6.89 -9.57
N ASN A 170 -10.53 7.25 -9.33
CA ASN A 170 -9.41 6.67 -10.05
C ASN A 170 -9.35 5.14 -9.87
N PHE A 171 -9.67 4.64 -8.67
CA PHE A 171 -9.81 3.21 -8.46
C PHE A 171 -10.97 2.62 -9.27
N ILE A 172 -12.17 3.20 -9.19
CA ILE A 172 -13.36 2.69 -9.92
C ILE A 172 -13.08 2.63 -11.43
N ILE A 173 -12.50 3.69 -11.98
CA ILE A 173 -12.14 3.77 -13.40
C ILE A 173 -11.09 2.72 -13.75
N GLY A 174 -10.03 2.60 -12.95
CA GLY A 174 -8.96 1.61 -13.19
C GLY A 174 -9.43 0.16 -13.03
N ALA A 175 -10.34 -0.12 -12.09
CA ALA A 175 -10.97 -1.43 -11.93
C ALA A 175 -11.86 -1.79 -13.12
N ASN A 176 -12.69 -0.85 -13.60
CA ASN A 176 -13.45 -1.05 -14.83
C ASN A 176 -12.52 -1.29 -16.01
N GLN A 177 -11.44 -0.51 -16.12
CA GLN A 177 -10.45 -0.72 -17.16
C GLN A 177 -9.81 -2.11 -17.11
N LEU A 178 -9.46 -2.59 -15.91
CA LEU A 178 -8.95 -3.95 -15.71
C LEU A 178 -9.95 -5.00 -16.19
N LEU A 179 -11.23 -4.85 -15.86
CA LEU A 179 -12.27 -5.81 -16.24
C LEU A 179 -12.55 -5.82 -17.76
N PHE A 180 -12.52 -4.66 -18.42
CA PHE A 180 -12.86 -4.55 -19.85
C PHE A 180 -11.66 -4.72 -20.79
N GLN A 181 -10.48 -4.22 -20.40
CA GLN A 181 -9.27 -4.19 -21.23
C GLN A 181 -8.22 -5.20 -20.77
N GLY A 182 -8.38 -5.79 -19.58
CA GLY A 182 -7.45 -6.76 -19.02
C GLY A 182 -6.18 -6.16 -18.40
N LEU A 183 -6.04 -4.83 -18.36
CA LEU A 183 -4.84 -4.14 -17.88
C LEU A 183 -5.22 -2.80 -17.22
N THR A 184 -4.62 -2.51 -16.07
CA THR A 184 -4.62 -1.17 -15.48
C THR A 184 -3.28 -0.88 -14.80
N ARG A 185 -2.96 0.41 -14.62
CA ARG A 185 -1.70 0.87 -14.04
C ARG A 185 -1.92 1.97 -13.02
N GLU A 186 -0.99 2.08 -12.07
CA GLU A 186 -0.99 3.08 -10.98
C GLU A 186 -2.33 3.11 -10.20
N LEU A 187 -2.87 1.93 -9.89
CA LEU A 187 -4.18 1.78 -9.26
C LEU A 187 -4.10 2.09 -7.75
N PRO A 188 -4.80 3.12 -7.24
CA PRO A 188 -4.74 3.47 -5.82
C PRO A 188 -5.56 2.50 -4.97
N LEU A 189 -4.97 1.98 -3.89
CA LEU A 189 -5.63 1.14 -2.89
C LEU A 189 -5.73 1.82 -1.53
N ILE A 190 -6.87 1.66 -0.88
CA ILE A 190 -7.12 2.09 0.50
C ILE A 190 -7.82 0.94 1.21
N GLY A 191 -7.15 0.32 2.16
CA GLY A 191 -7.65 -0.84 2.90
C GLY A 191 -7.62 -0.61 4.40
N PHE A 192 -8.42 -1.35 5.13
CA PHE A 192 -8.37 -1.39 6.59
C PHE A 192 -7.94 -2.78 7.03
N ALA A 193 -6.80 -2.87 7.71
CA ALA A 193 -6.24 -4.15 8.16
C ALA A 193 -5.62 -4.00 9.54
N GLU A 194 -5.84 -4.98 10.42
CA GLU A 194 -5.29 -4.99 11.79
C GLU A 194 -5.57 -3.71 12.60
N GLY A 195 -6.71 -3.06 12.40
CA GLY A 195 -7.04 -1.81 13.08
C GLY A 195 -6.35 -0.57 12.51
N VAL A 196 -5.62 -0.70 11.40
CA VAL A 196 -4.86 0.38 10.76
C VAL A 196 -5.34 0.60 9.33
N TRP A 197 -5.53 1.87 8.97
CA TRP A 197 -5.76 2.25 7.57
C TRP A 197 -4.47 2.17 6.78
N MET A 198 -4.47 1.40 5.69
CA MET A 198 -3.36 1.24 4.77
C MET A 198 -3.67 1.90 3.44
N VAL A 199 -2.65 2.52 2.83
CA VAL A 199 -2.77 3.16 1.50
C VAL A 199 -1.62 2.74 0.59
N GLY A 200 -1.91 2.59 -0.69
CA GLY A 200 -0.94 2.09 -1.67
C GLY A 200 -1.30 2.49 -3.10
N VAL A 201 -0.38 2.24 -4.01
CA VAL A 201 -0.60 2.36 -5.46
C VAL A 201 0.06 1.15 -6.11
N ILE A 202 -0.73 0.31 -6.78
CA ILE A 202 -0.21 -0.85 -7.50
C ILE A 202 0.25 -0.38 -8.89
N ASP A 203 1.49 -0.68 -9.24
CA ASP A 203 2.09 -0.21 -10.50
C ASP A 203 1.35 -0.76 -11.72
N GLU A 204 1.11 -2.08 -11.78
CA GLU A 204 0.44 -2.75 -12.89
C GLU A 204 -0.40 -3.93 -12.39
N ILE A 205 -1.60 -4.08 -12.96
CA ILE A 205 -2.49 -5.20 -12.72
C ILE A 205 -2.96 -5.74 -14.05
N CYS A 206 -2.82 -7.05 -14.25
CA CYS A 206 -3.19 -7.72 -15.49
C CYS A 206 -4.14 -8.88 -15.24
N MET A 207 -5.20 -8.97 -16.03
CA MET A 207 -5.98 -10.20 -16.12
C MET A 207 -5.15 -11.25 -16.87
N PRO A 208 -5.06 -12.50 -16.38
CA PRO A 208 -4.40 -13.58 -17.10
C PRO A 208 -5.07 -13.84 -18.45
N ALA A 209 -4.27 -14.14 -19.47
CA ALA A 209 -4.75 -14.39 -20.84
C ALA A 209 -5.46 -15.76 -21.03
N THR A 210 -5.38 -16.64 -20.04
CA THR A 210 -5.90 -18.02 -20.10
C THR A 210 -7.22 -18.14 -19.35
N GLU A 211 -8.25 -18.66 -20.02
CA GLU A 211 -9.64 -18.79 -19.51
C GLU A 211 -9.78 -19.57 -18.19
N THR A 212 -8.79 -20.39 -17.81
CA THR A 212 -8.86 -21.23 -16.60
C THR A 212 -8.65 -20.47 -15.30
N ASN A 213 -8.17 -19.24 -15.36
CA ASN A 213 -7.89 -18.42 -14.18
C ASN A 213 -8.37 -17.00 -14.44
N MET A 214 -9.21 -16.47 -13.56
CA MET A 214 -9.74 -15.11 -13.69
C MET A 214 -9.13 -14.15 -12.66
N ASN A 215 -8.18 -14.62 -11.84
CA ASN A 215 -7.62 -13.83 -10.76
C ASN A 215 -6.55 -12.87 -11.32
N PRO A 216 -6.64 -11.55 -11.04
CA PRO A 216 -5.67 -10.58 -11.53
C PRO A 216 -4.28 -10.82 -10.95
N LYS A 217 -3.26 -10.64 -11.79
CA LYS A 217 -1.86 -10.67 -11.39
C LYS A 217 -1.40 -9.27 -11.02
N LEU A 218 -0.85 -9.11 -9.83
CA LEU A 218 -0.24 -7.85 -9.40
C LEU A 218 1.24 -7.83 -9.80
N ILE A 219 1.65 -6.74 -10.43
CA ILE A 219 2.98 -6.58 -11.00
C ILE A 219 3.59 -5.27 -10.47
N ASP A 220 4.79 -5.38 -9.93
CA ASP A 220 5.60 -4.25 -9.47
C ASP A 220 6.76 -4.06 -10.46
N THR A 221 6.88 -2.87 -11.03
CA THR A 221 7.85 -2.58 -12.07
C THR A 221 8.95 -1.68 -11.51
N LYS A 222 10.15 -2.21 -11.33
CA LYS A 222 11.31 -1.41 -10.91
C LYS A 222 12.06 -0.86 -12.11
N THR A 223 12.50 0.40 -11.97
CA THR A 223 13.32 1.07 -12.99
C THR A 223 14.80 0.91 -12.64
N ARG A 224 15.60 0.40 -13.59
CA ARG A 224 17.02 0.07 -13.38
C ARG A 224 17.90 0.65 -14.47
N VAL A 225 19.12 0.99 -14.08
CA VAL A 225 20.18 1.42 -15.03
C VAL A 225 20.83 0.22 -15.72
N ARG A 226 20.87 -0.94 -15.05
CA ARG A 226 21.43 -2.20 -15.57
C ARG A 226 20.30 -3.20 -15.77
N GLY A 227 20.31 -3.95 -16.87
CA GLY A 227 19.36 -5.03 -17.17
C GLY A 227 19.56 -6.31 -16.35
N THR A 228 20.11 -6.21 -15.14
CA THR A 228 20.31 -7.35 -14.24
C THR A 228 19.33 -7.29 -13.08
N LEU A 229 19.01 -8.45 -12.50
CA LEU A 229 18.17 -8.52 -11.31
C LEU A 229 18.71 -7.65 -10.17
N PRO A 230 17.84 -7.10 -9.30
CA PRO A 230 18.28 -6.36 -8.13
C PRO A 230 19.06 -7.26 -7.18
N ALA A 231 19.85 -6.66 -6.30
CA ALA A 231 20.41 -7.41 -5.18
C ALA A 231 19.27 -7.96 -4.31
N GLU A 232 19.48 -9.10 -3.65
CA GLU A 232 18.45 -9.77 -2.84
C GLU A 232 17.72 -8.80 -1.88
N PRO A 233 18.40 -7.90 -1.15
CA PRO A 233 17.71 -6.97 -0.26
C PRO A 233 16.75 -5.99 -0.95
N GLN A 234 17.04 -5.63 -2.21
CA GLN A 234 16.15 -4.80 -3.02
C GLN A 234 14.95 -5.60 -3.54
N ARG A 235 15.19 -6.88 -3.89
CA ARG A 235 14.11 -7.79 -4.31
C ARG A 235 13.18 -8.05 -3.14
N ARG A 236 13.70 -8.32 -1.94
CA ARG A 236 12.93 -8.52 -0.71
C ARG A 236 11.97 -7.36 -0.41
N ASN A 237 12.41 -6.12 -0.63
CA ASN A 237 11.54 -4.95 -0.54
C ASN A 237 10.41 -4.95 -1.58
N GLY A 238 10.71 -5.29 -2.83
CA GLY A 238 9.70 -5.43 -3.89
C GLY A 238 8.70 -6.55 -3.62
N ARG A 239 9.18 -7.69 -3.09
CA ARG A 239 8.32 -8.79 -2.67
C ARG A 239 7.38 -8.36 -1.55
N LEU A 240 7.92 -7.79 -0.47
CA LEU A 240 7.11 -7.27 0.65
C LEU A 240 6.07 -6.25 0.17
N GLN A 241 6.43 -5.38 -0.77
CA GLN A 241 5.49 -4.43 -1.37
C GLN A 241 4.32 -5.14 -2.05
N LEU A 242 4.62 -6.08 -2.95
CA LEU A 242 3.62 -6.87 -3.69
C LEU A 242 2.71 -7.65 -2.74
N MET A 243 3.28 -8.29 -1.73
CA MET A 243 2.52 -9.07 -0.77
C MET A 243 1.62 -8.18 0.11
N CYS A 244 2.06 -6.97 0.48
CA CYS A 244 1.17 -5.99 1.12
C CYS A 244 0.00 -5.61 0.22
N TYR A 245 0.24 -5.42 -1.08
CA TYR A 245 -0.84 -5.12 -2.04
C TYR A 245 -1.80 -6.28 -2.22
N LYS A 246 -1.31 -7.53 -2.34
CA LYS A 246 -2.16 -8.71 -2.40
C LYS A 246 -3.02 -8.83 -1.15
N TYR A 247 -2.42 -8.69 0.04
CA TYR A 247 -3.17 -8.71 1.30
C TYR A 247 -4.26 -7.64 1.37
N MET A 248 -3.94 -6.41 0.95
CA MET A 248 -4.95 -5.34 0.89
C MET A 248 -6.05 -5.64 -0.12
N TRP A 249 -5.71 -6.14 -1.31
CA TRP A 249 -6.66 -6.50 -2.37
C TRP A 249 -7.61 -7.60 -1.91
N ASP A 250 -7.06 -8.71 -1.42
CA ASP A 250 -7.85 -9.88 -1.03
C ASP A 250 -8.78 -9.56 0.15
N ASN A 251 -8.31 -8.76 1.13
CA ASN A 251 -9.18 -8.28 2.21
C ASN A 251 -10.28 -7.35 1.71
N LEU A 252 -10.02 -6.49 0.73
CA LEU A 252 -11.03 -5.59 0.16
C LEU A 252 -12.07 -6.33 -0.71
N VAL A 253 -11.69 -7.46 -1.30
CA VAL A 253 -12.60 -8.35 -2.02
C VAL A 253 -13.43 -9.17 -1.03
N ALA A 254 -12.82 -9.71 0.02
CA ALA A 254 -13.48 -10.58 0.99
C ALA A 254 -14.39 -9.82 1.97
N ASP A 255 -13.93 -8.66 2.44
CA ASP A 255 -14.61 -7.87 3.46
C ASP A 255 -15.28 -6.63 2.89
N ASN A 256 -16.35 -6.20 3.54
CA ASN A 256 -17.01 -4.95 3.21
C ASN A 256 -16.20 -3.75 3.69
N PHE A 257 -15.91 -2.80 2.80
CA PHE A 257 -15.19 -1.57 3.14
C PHE A 257 -15.87 -0.81 4.30
N PRO A 258 -15.17 -0.55 5.42
CA PRO A 258 -15.74 0.05 6.61
C PRO A 258 -15.88 1.59 6.44
N SER A 259 -16.92 2.01 5.71
CA SER A 259 -17.16 3.42 5.35
C SER A 259 -17.28 4.35 6.56
N ARG A 260 -17.89 3.90 7.66
CA ARG A 260 -18.09 4.75 8.85
C ARG A 260 -16.76 5.08 9.52
N GLU A 261 -15.92 4.06 9.67
CA GLU A 261 -14.56 4.14 10.20
C GLU A 261 -13.69 4.99 9.28
N PHE A 262 -13.87 4.86 7.96
CA PHE A 262 -13.20 5.67 6.96
C PHE A 262 -13.49 7.17 7.15
N TYR A 263 -14.77 7.57 7.19
CA TYR A 263 -15.14 8.97 7.40
C TYR A 263 -14.63 9.51 8.72
N LYS A 264 -14.74 8.72 9.79
CA LYS A 264 -14.27 9.09 11.13
C LYS A 264 -12.75 9.30 11.16
N PHE A 265 -11.98 8.35 10.61
CA PHE A 265 -10.52 8.37 10.66
C PHE A 265 -9.94 9.53 9.83
N PHE A 266 -10.48 9.77 8.64
CA PHE A 266 -10.01 10.84 7.76
C PHE A 266 -10.68 12.19 8.02
N ALA A 267 -11.60 12.26 9.00
CA ALA A 267 -12.38 13.44 9.36
C ALA A 267 -13.08 14.06 8.13
N LEU A 268 -13.83 13.22 7.42
CA LEU A 268 -14.55 13.56 6.19
C LEU A 268 -16.04 13.69 6.46
N ASN A 269 -16.70 14.60 5.73
CA ASN A 269 -18.16 14.69 5.73
C ASN A 269 -18.74 13.88 4.56
N PRO A 270 -19.48 12.78 4.81
CA PRO A 270 -20.09 11.97 3.75
C PRO A 270 -21.07 12.75 2.87
N HIS A 271 -21.78 13.73 3.46
CA HIS A 271 -22.80 14.53 2.78
C HIS A 271 -22.25 15.82 2.17
N SER A 272 -20.93 15.99 2.13
CA SER A 272 -20.34 17.13 1.42
C SER A 272 -20.60 16.98 -0.08
N MET A 273 -21.14 18.05 -0.68
CA MET A 273 -21.25 18.15 -2.13
C MET A 273 -19.86 18.19 -2.76
N LEU A 274 -19.68 17.44 -3.83
CA LEU A 274 -18.45 17.43 -4.61
C LEU A 274 -18.39 18.66 -5.52
N SER A 275 -17.18 19.02 -5.96
CA SER A 275 -17.01 20.08 -6.94
C SER A 275 -17.77 19.79 -8.24
N GLU A 276 -18.30 20.83 -8.88
CA GLU A 276 -19.05 20.74 -10.14
C GLU A 276 -18.30 19.93 -11.21
N GLU A 277 -17.00 20.20 -11.37
CA GLU A 277 -16.15 19.47 -12.33
C GLU A 277 -16.07 17.96 -12.02
N ILE A 278 -16.06 17.56 -10.75
CA ILE A 278 -16.08 16.14 -10.36
C ILE A 278 -17.45 15.54 -10.69
N ARG A 279 -18.53 16.23 -10.35
CA ARG A 279 -19.90 15.77 -10.59
C ARG A 279 -20.16 15.54 -12.08
N GLU A 280 -19.78 16.50 -12.93
CA GLU A 280 -19.84 16.38 -14.40
C GLU A 280 -19.09 15.14 -14.88
N LYS A 281 -17.84 14.95 -14.45
CA LYS A 281 -17.03 13.77 -14.82
C LYS A 281 -17.65 12.45 -14.39
N THR A 282 -18.25 12.38 -13.20
CA THR A 282 -18.91 11.16 -12.74
C THR A 282 -20.16 10.84 -13.56
N ALA A 283 -20.91 11.86 -13.98
CA ALA A 283 -22.06 11.70 -14.86
C ALA A 283 -21.63 11.23 -16.26
N ASP A 284 -20.60 11.84 -16.84
CA ASP A 284 -20.03 11.46 -18.15
C ASP A 284 -19.49 10.02 -18.16
N SER A 285 -18.99 9.56 -17.02
CA SER A 285 -18.44 8.21 -16.85
C SER A 285 -19.52 7.15 -16.51
N GLY A 286 -20.80 7.55 -16.43
CA GLY A 286 -21.93 6.64 -16.23
C GLY A 286 -22.26 6.30 -14.79
N PHE A 287 -21.70 7.00 -13.80
CA PHE A 287 -21.98 6.79 -12.37
C PHE A 287 -22.17 8.15 -11.65
N PRO A 288 -23.27 8.88 -11.91
CA PRO A 288 -23.46 10.22 -11.35
C PRO A 288 -23.37 10.21 -9.82
N ALA A 289 -22.50 11.05 -9.27
CA ALA A 289 -22.26 11.17 -7.83
C ALA A 289 -22.28 12.64 -7.41
N ASP A 290 -23.20 13.00 -6.51
CA ASP A 290 -23.31 14.36 -5.99
C ASP A 290 -22.46 14.56 -4.73
N THR A 291 -22.38 13.52 -3.89
CA THR A 291 -21.70 13.55 -2.59
C THR A 291 -20.55 12.56 -2.49
N LEU A 292 -19.70 12.73 -1.48
CA LEU A 292 -18.65 11.75 -1.20
C LEU A 292 -19.22 10.36 -0.84
N ASP A 293 -20.38 10.29 -0.18
CA ASP A 293 -21.03 9.02 0.13
C ASP A 293 -21.44 8.25 -1.12
N ASP A 294 -21.91 8.95 -2.16
CA ASP A 294 -22.25 8.32 -3.43
C ASP A 294 -21.02 7.67 -4.08
N VAL A 295 -19.88 8.37 -4.10
CA VAL A 295 -18.61 7.83 -4.61
C VAL A 295 -18.15 6.62 -3.80
N VAL A 296 -18.23 6.67 -2.47
CA VAL A 296 -17.87 5.53 -1.61
C VAL A 296 -18.80 4.34 -1.85
N ARG A 297 -20.08 4.57 -2.14
CA ARG A 297 -21.02 3.50 -2.50
C ARG A 297 -20.64 2.83 -3.82
N PHE A 298 -20.30 3.61 -4.85
CA PHE A 298 -19.80 3.06 -6.11
C PHE A 298 -18.48 2.30 -5.94
N TYR A 299 -17.57 2.84 -5.12
CA TYR A 299 -16.31 2.19 -4.79
C TYR A 299 -16.53 0.81 -4.16
N LYS A 300 -17.45 0.71 -3.20
CA LYS A 300 -17.82 -0.56 -2.57
C LYS A 300 -18.42 -1.54 -3.55
N ASN A 301 -19.36 -1.09 -4.38
CA ASN A 301 -19.98 -1.93 -5.39
C ASN A 301 -18.94 -2.46 -6.39
N THR A 302 -17.93 -1.65 -6.71
CA THR A 302 -16.82 -2.07 -7.60
C THR A 302 -16.02 -3.23 -7.02
N TRP A 303 -15.78 -3.27 -5.71
CA TRP A 303 -15.10 -4.42 -5.09
C TRP A 303 -15.90 -5.71 -5.19
N THR A 304 -17.24 -5.64 -5.22
CA THR A 304 -18.09 -6.84 -5.36
C THR A 304 -18.00 -7.48 -6.75
N THR A 305 -17.45 -6.79 -7.75
CA THR A 305 -17.27 -7.33 -9.11
C THR A 305 -15.85 -7.86 -9.37
N LEU A 306 -14.90 -7.60 -8.46
CA LEU A 306 -13.51 -7.98 -8.61
C LEU A 306 -13.22 -9.34 -7.96
N PRO A 307 -12.50 -10.25 -8.64
CA PRO A 307 -12.05 -11.49 -8.04
C PRO A 307 -10.81 -11.27 -7.13
N PRO A 308 -10.51 -12.22 -6.23
CA PRO A 308 -9.27 -12.20 -5.45
C PRO A 308 -8.04 -12.25 -6.36
N ALA A 309 -6.91 -11.74 -5.88
CA ALA A 309 -5.67 -11.68 -6.65
C ALA A 309 -5.04 -13.07 -6.81
N TYR A 310 -4.31 -13.25 -7.91
CA TYR A 310 -3.57 -14.49 -8.15
C TYR A 310 -2.43 -14.65 -7.14
N ASP A 311 -2.11 -15.90 -6.79
CA ASP A 311 -1.12 -16.17 -5.74
C ASP A 311 0.32 -15.94 -6.19
N GLN A 312 0.57 -15.96 -7.50
CA GLN A 312 1.88 -15.59 -8.06
C GLN A 312 1.94 -14.09 -8.35
N LEU A 313 2.80 -13.39 -7.64
CA LEU A 313 3.08 -11.96 -7.83
C LEU A 313 4.35 -11.79 -8.66
N LEU A 314 4.42 -10.75 -9.49
CA LEU A 314 5.53 -10.54 -10.41
C LEU A 314 6.31 -9.27 -10.10
N LEU A 315 7.60 -9.42 -9.86
CA LEU A 315 8.55 -8.32 -9.78
C LEU A 315 9.30 -8.21 -11.12
N ARG A 316 9.17 -7.06 -11.78
CA ARG A 316 9.73 -6.77 -13.12
C ARG A 316 10.75 -5.63 -13.09
#